data_AF-A0A956KA89-F1
#
_entry.id   AF-A0A956KA89-F1
#
_cell.length_a   1.000
_cell.length_b   1.000
_cell.length_c   1.000
_cell.angle_alpha   90.00
_cell.angle_beta   90.00
_cell.angle_gamma   90.00
#
_symmetry.space_group_name_H-M   'P 1'
#
loop_
_entity.id
_entity.type
_entity.pdbx_description
1 polymer ?
#
loop_
_entity_poly.entity_id
_entity_poly.type
_entity_poly.pdbx_seq_one_letter_code
_entity_poly.pdbx_strand_id
1 'polypeptide(L)'
;VQGNVVAHVPYCAPQGVQAPNAYSVTKLTMGADTTLKPGTTQMNGLTAGYGDNSPDPVINVEQACNAPTCFYKFYFAFNTLSGMATVSANPNGKLGMGMDFDGFFHAMHFTDPEVSANIAGRHWVVNFGFDYCISDVEADCDSKDKAIMNGDGSNFEFGVVVRP
;
A
#
# COMPACT_ATOMS: atom_id res chain seq x y z
N VAL A 1 -18.30 24.25 15.63
CA VAL A 1 -17.36 23.15 15.98
C VAL A 1 -18.18 21.92 16.33
N GLN A 2 -18.45 21.04 15.38
CA GLN A 2 -19.01 19.72 15.69
C GLN A 2 -17.84 18.80 16.02
N GLY A 3 -17.49 18.79 17.31
CA GLY A 3 -16.48 17.88 17.85
C GLY A 3 -17.03 16.46 17.90
N ASN A 4 -16.17 15.51 17.57
CA ASN A 4 -16.32 14.05 17.75
C ASN A 4 -17.14 13.28 16.69
N VAL A 5 -16.94 13.56 15.40
CA VAL A 5 -17.18 12.52 14.39
C VAL A 5 -15.89 11.69 14.25
N VAL A 6 -15.88 10.52 14.88
CA VAL A 6 -14.83 9.51 14.65
C VAL A 6 -15.21 8.76 13.38
N ALA A 7 -14.53 9.08 12.28
CA ALA A 7 -14.64 8.28 11.06
C ALA A 7 -13.66 7.10 11.17
N HIS A 8 -14.19 5.89 11.27
CA HIS A 8 -13.43 4.67 11.08
C HIS A 8 -13.24 4.48 9.57
N VAL A 9 -12.12 4.95 9.04
CA VAL A 9 -11.74 4.66 7.65
C VAL A 9 -11.26 3.21 7.63
N PRO A 10 -11.76 2.37 6.71
CA PRO A 10 -11.34 0.98 6.63
C PRO A 10 -9.82 0.95 6.46
N TYR A 11 -9.17 0.37 7.46
CA TYR A 11 -7.80 -0.07 7.39
C TYR A 11 -7.83 -1.54 6.98
N CYS A 12 -7.23 -1.87 5.83
CA CYS A 12 -7.05 -3.24 5.37
C CYS A 12 -5.55 -3.52 5.16
N ALA A 13 -4.85 -3.92 6.22
CA ALA A 13 -3.65 -4.75 6.11
C ALA A 13 -3.51 -5.55 7.43
N PRO A 14 -3.63 -6.89 7.50
CA PRO A 14 -3.81 -7.91 6.48
C PRO A 14 -5.21 -8.58 6.57
N GLN A 15 -5.52 -9.47 5.62
CA GLN A 15 -6.72 -10.32 5.67
C GLN A 15 -6.77 -11.20 6.93
N GLY A 16 -7.99 -11.45 7.42
CA GLY A 16 -8.25 -12.32 8.59
C GLY A 16 -8.12 -13.82 8.32
N VAL A 17 -7.78 -14.24 7.10
CA VAL A 17 -7.53 -15.65 6.74
C VAL A 17 -6.38 -15.70 5.75
N GLN A 18 -5.25 -16.27 6.16
CA GLN A 18 -4.15 -16.67 5.29
C GLN A 18 -4.26 -18.19 5.05
N ALA A 19 -4.11 -18.68 3.82
CA ALA A 19 -3.90 -20.11 3.61
C ALA A 19 -2.63 -20.57 4.35
N PRO A 20 -2.54 -21.86 4.74
CA PRO A 20 -1.42 -22.39 5.52
C PRO A 20 -0.01 -22.20 4.91
N ASN A 21 0.06 -21.90 3.60
CA ASN A 21 1.31 -21.76 2.84
C ASN A 21 1.50 -20.35 2.25
N ALA A 22 0.64 -19.38 2.58
CA ALA A 22 0.81 -18.00 2.12
C ALA A 22 1.94 -17.31 2.91
N TYR A 23 2.64 -16.37 2.28
CA TYR A 23 3.56 -15.50 3.00
C TYR A 23 2.76 -14.53 3.88
N SER A 24 3.29 -14.20 5.06
CA SER A 24 2.63 -13.25 5.95
C SER A 24 3.27 -11.87 5.77
N VAL A 25 2.43 -10.85 5.62
CA VAL A 25 2.89 -9.46 5.56
C VAL A 25 2.76 -8.87 6.96
N THR A 26 3.89 -8.69 7.64
CA THR A 26 3.95 -8.07 8.97
C THR A 26 4.70 -6.75 8.86
N LYS A 27 4.36 -5.73 9.65
CA LYS A 27 5.04 -4.42 9.55
C LYS A 27 6.17 -4.33 10.57
N LEU A 28 7.34 -3.78 10.18
CA LEU A 28 8.32 -3.29 11.16
C LEU A 28 8.11 -1.80 11.47
N THR A 29 8.29 -1.50 12.74
CA THR A 29 7.81 -0.32 13.45
C THR A 29 8.85 0.80 13.41
N MET A 30 8.53 1.96 12.79
CA MET A 30 9.19 3.23 13.15
C MET A 30 8.35 3.91 14.25
N GLY A 31 8.69 3.66 15.52
CA GLY A 31 8.06 4.28 16.70
C GLY A 31 6.82 3.55 17.25
N ALA A 32 6.52 3.75 18.54
CA ALA A 32 5.77 2.86 19.46
C ALA A 32 4.34 2.39 19.08
N ASP A 33 3.81 2.71 17.90
CA ASP A 33 2.46 2.31 17.48
C ASP A 33 2.53 1.17 16.47
N THR A 34 2.13 -0.02 16.91
CA THR A 34 2.17 -1.30 16.15
C THR A 34 1.07 -1.40 15.09
N THR A 35 0.31 -0.34 14.87
CA THR A 35 -0.81 -0.30 13.92
C THR A 35 -0.46 0.60 12.74
N LEU A 36 -0.52 0.09 11.50
CA LEU A 36 -0.54 0.96 10.32
C LEU A 36 -1.83 1.79 10.40
N LYS A 37 -1.68 3.10 10.58
CA LYS A 37 -2.80 4.04 10.48
C LYS A 37 -2.93 4.45 9.01
N PRO A 38 -4.16 4.80 8.56
CA PRO A 38 -4.29 5.42 7.24
C PRO A 38 -3.40 6.66 7.16
N GLY A 39 -2.91 6.95 5.96
CA GLY A 39 -2.27 8.22 5.69
C GLY A 39 -3.28 9.35 5.90
N THR A 40 -2.79 10.53 6.28
CA THR A 40 -3.65 11.72 6.33
C THR A 40 -2.95 12.89 5.67
N THR A 41 -3.70 13.65 4.89
CA THR A 41 -3.24 14.94 4.38
C THR A 41 -4.34 15.99 4.48
N GLN A 42 -4.01 17.23 4.18
CA GLN A 42 -4.93 18.36 4.14
C GLN A 42 -4.83 19.05 2.79
N MET A 43 -5.97 19.52 2.29
CA MET A 43 -6.02 20.36 1.11
C MET A 43 -5.27 21.67 1.31
N ASN A 44 -4.75 22.21 0.21
CA ASN A 44 -4.31 23.58 0.11
C ASN A 44 -5.04 24.24 -1.07
N GLY A 45 -6.14 24.94 -0.78
CA GLY A 45 -7.04 25.44 -1.83
C GLY A 45 -7.72 24.29 -2.56
N LEU A 46 -7.49 24.16 -3.87
CA LEU A 46 -7.98 23.04 -4.70
C LEU A 46 -6.88 22.00 -4.97
N THR A 47 -5.80 22.02 -4.20
CA THR A 47 -4.70 21.05 -4.35
C THR A 47 -4.67 20.10 -3.17
N ALA A 48 -4.20 18.87 -3.39
CA ALA A 48 -3.93 17.89 -2.34
C ALA A 48 -2.67 17.11 -2.68
N GLY A 49 -1.98 16.58 -1.67
CA GLY A 49 -0.86 15.67 -1.87
C GLY A 49 -0.48 14.94 -0.60
N TYR A 50 0.15 13.78 -0.72
CA TYR A 50 0.57 12.95 0.40
C TYR A 50 1.88 12.25 0.09
N GLY A 51 2.71 12.07 1.11
CA GLY A 51 3.97 11.35 1.02
C GLY A 51 5.04 12.13 0.28
N ASP A 52 6.13 11.42 -0.03
CA ASP A 52 7.25 11.87 -0.85
C ASP A 52 7.90 10.64 -1.50
N ASN A 53 9.04 10.84 -2.16
CA ASN A 53 9.80 9.73 -2.75
C ASN A 53 10.67 8.98 -1.71
N SER A 54 10.57 9.33 -0.42
CA SER A 54 11.30 8.63 0.63
C SER A 54 10.61 7.30 0.91
N PRO A 55 11.37 6.24 1.27
CA PRO A 55 10.78 4.96 1.69
C PRO A 55 9.75 5.18 2.80
N ASP A 56 8.56 4.62 2.61
CA ASP A 56 7.55 4.51 3.65
C ASP A 56 7.98 3.46 4.70
N PRO A 57 7.26 3.30 5.83
CA PRO A 57 7.63 2.31 6.84
C PRO A 57 7.77 0.91 6.24
N VAL A 58 8.85 0.22 6.63
CA VAL A 58 9.18 -1.12 6.17
C VAL A 58 8.02 -2.10 6.41
N ILE A 59 7.66 -2.81 5.34
CA ILE A 59 6.76 -3.95 5.39
C ILE A 59 7.61 -5.21 5.33
N ASN A 60 7.59 -6.01 6.38
CA ASN A 60 8.25 -7.30 6.40
C ASN A 60 7.40 -8.37 5.73
N VAL A 61 8.08 -9.39 5.24
CA VAL A 61 7.44 -10.62 4.79
C VAL A 61 8.03 -11.82 5.51
N GLU A 62 7.18 -12.65 6.10
CA GLU A 62 7.58 -13.94 6.65
C GLU A 62 7.23 -15.06 5.68
N GLN A 63 8.08 -16.08 5.62
CA GLN A 63 7.92 -17.27 4.75
C GLN A 63 7.84 -16.92 3.25
N ALA A 64 8.62 -15.93 2.81
CA ALA A 64 8.62 -15.46 1.42
C ALA A 64 8.99 -16.56 0.41
N CYS A 65 10.09 -17.29 0.65
CA CYS A 65 10.59 -18.35 -0.24
C CYS A 65 11.51 -19.31 0.53
N ASN A 66 11.53 -20.59 0.16
CA ASN A 66 12.44 -21.61 0.72
C ASN A 66 13.57 -22.02 -0.24
N ALA A 67 13.75 -21.26 -1.34
CA ALA A 67 14.67 -21.56 -2.43
C ALA A 67 15.73 -20.45 -2.61
N PRO A 68 16.88 -20.74 -3.26
CA PRO A 68 17.93 -19.75 -3.50
C PRO A 68 17.52 -18.60 -4.44
N THR A 69 16.42 -18.76 -5.18
CA THR A 69 15.83 -17.73 -6.03
C THR A 69 14.40 -17.45 -5.57
N CYS A 70 14.10 -16.19 -5.30
CA CYS A 70 12.77 -15.73 -4.93
C CYS A 70 12.29 -14.69 -5.95
N PHE A 71 11.32 -15.08 -6.77
CA PHE A 71 10.67 -14.21 -7.72
C PHE A 71 9.74 -13.25 -6.97
N TYR A 72 9.79 -11.99 -7.37
CA TYR A 72 8.94 -10.94 -6.82
C TYR A 72 8.36 -10.12 -7.96
N LYS A 73 7.03 -10.09 -8.05
CA LYS A 73 6.29 -9.18 -8.92
C LYS A 73 5.17 -8.52 -8.12
N PHE A 74 4.72 -7.38 -8.61
CA PHE A 74 3.61 -6.64 -8.02
C PHE A 74 2.70 -6.08 -9.09
N TYR A 75 1.45 -5.85 -8.71
CA TYR A 75 0.48 -5.09 -9.47
C TYR A 75 -0.05 -3.98 -8.59
N PHE A 76 -0.02 -2.75 -9.10
CA PHE A 76 -0.41 -1.57 -8.35
C PHE A 76 -1.68 -0.95 -8.97
N ALA A 77 -2.61 -0.57 -8.10
CA ALA A 77 -3.83 0.14 -8.46
C ALA A 77 -4.02 1.33 -7.51
N PHE A 78 -4.68 2.37 -8.01
CA PHE A 78 -5.03 3.54 -7.21
C PHE A 78 -6.32 4.18 -7.69
N ASN A 79 -6.90 5.03 -6.84
CA ASN A 79 -7.94 5.96 -7.26
C ASN A 79 -7.54 7.41 -6.94
N THR A 80 -7.73 8.30 -7.90
CA THR A 80 -7.65 9.75 -7.70
C THR A 80 -8.95 10.39 -8.16
N LEU A 81 -9.19 11.62 -7.71
CA LEU A 81 -10.42 12.34 -8.03
C LEU A 81 -10.28 13.14 -9.33
N SER A 82 -9.10 13.71 -9.56
CA SER A 82 -8.78 14.38 -10.81
C SER A 82 -8.06 13.47 -11.79
N GLY A 83 -8.34 13.66 -13.08
CA GLY A 83 -7.52 13.10 -14.17
C GLY A 83 -6.14 13.76 -14.28
N MET A 84 -5.91 14.87 -13.58
CA MET A 84 -4.62 15.57 -13.51
C MET A 84 -3.75 15.11 -12.34
N ALA A 85 -4.27 14.20 -11.50
CA ALA A 85 -3.51 13.69 -10.39
C ALA A 85 -2.33 12.85 -10.88
N THR A 86 -1.20 12.99 -10.21
CA THR A 86 -0.02 12.16 -10.40
C THR A 86 0.13 11.24 -9.21
N VAL A 87 0.38 9.97 -9.48
CA VAL A 87 0.58 8.95 -8.45
C VAL A 87 1.91 8.26 -8.73
N SER A 88 2.71 8.12 -7.68
CA SER A 88 3.96 7.40 -7.68
C SER A 88 3.94 6.36 -6.56
N ALA A 89 4.40 5.17 -6.89
CA ALA A 89 4.77 4.15 -5.95
C ALA A 89 5.99 3.43 -6.51
N ASN A 90 6.91 3.06 -5.63
CA ASN A 90 8.12 2.30 -5.88
C ASN A 90 8.13 0.96 -5.11
N PRO A 91 7.18 0.04 -5.39
CA PRO A 91 7.19 -1.33 -4.84
C PRO A 91 8.42 -2.16 -5.25
N ASN A 92 9.33 -1.63 -6.08
CA ASN A 92 10.62 -2.30 -6.36
C ASN A 92 11.62 -2.16 -5.20
N GLY A 93 11.31 -1.34 -4.19
CA GLY A 93 12.12 -1.19 -2.98
C GLY A 93 12.11 -2.46 -2.14
N LYS A 94 12.91 -3.46 -2.49
CA LYS A 94 13.06 -4.71 -1.73
C LYS A 94 14.04 -4.53 -0.58
N LEU A 95 13.79 -5.25 0.50
CA LEU A 95 14.66 -5.34 1.68
C LEU A 95 15.07 -6.80 1.88
N GLY A 96 16.32 -6.99 2.29
CA GLY A 96 16.98 -8.29 2.26
C GLY A 96 17.47 -8.64 0.83
N MET A 97 18.64 -9.29 0.73
CA MET A 97 19.24 -9.68 -0.56
C MET A 97 19.65 -11.15 -0.52
N GLY A 98 19.04 -12.00 -1.35
CA GLY A 98 19.37 -13.42 -1.46
C GLY A 98 18.25 -14.33 -0.94
N MET A 99 18.58 -15.27 -0.04
CA MET A 99 17.61 -16.20 0.56
C MET A 99 16.66 -15.52 1.57
N ASP A 100 17.05 -14.33 2.05
CA ASP A 100 16.32 -13.57 3.05
C ASP A 100 15.60 -12.40 2.36
N PHE A 101 14.38 -12.66 1.85
CA PHE A 101 13.47 -11.59 1.44
C PHE A 101 12.81 -11.05 2.71
N ASP A 102 13.40 -10.00 3.27
CA ASP A 102 12.99 -9.46 4.57
C ASP A 102 11.75 -8.58 4.44
N GLY A 103 11.51 -7.98 3.28
CA GLY A 103 10.40 -7.08 3.08
C GLY A 103 10.49 -6.15 1.88
N PHE A 104 9.68 -5.09 1.91
CA PHE A 104 9.64 -4.05 0.89
C PHE A 104 9.17 -2.70 1.44
N PHE A 105 9.40 -1.66 0.63
CA PHE A 105 8.86 -0.31 0.78
C PHE A 105 8.30 0.16 -0.56
N HIS A 106 7.38 1.12 -0.51
CA HIS A 106 6.67 1.68 -1.66
C HIS A 106 6.96 3.14 -1.92
N ALA A 107 7.43 3.93 -0.96
CA ALA A 107 7.56 5.38 -1.15
C ALA A 107 6.30 6.00 -1.80
N MET A 108 5.12 5.68 -1.25
CA MET A 108 3.83 6.07 -1.83
C MET A 108 3.68 7.60 -1.81
N HIS A 109 3.43 8.18 -2.97
CA HIS A 109 3.21 9.60 -3.12
C HIS A 109 2.12 9.89 -4.16
N PHE A 110 1.28 10.89 -3.87
CA PHE A 110 0.43 11.47 -4.91
C PHE A 110 0.38 12.99 -4.80
N THR A 111 0.10 13.63 -5.93
CA THR A 111 -0.37 15.01 -5.98
C THR A 111 -1.62 15.09 -6.84
N ASP A 112 -2.58 15.89 -6.40
CA ASP A 112 -3.76 16.27 -7.18
C ASP A 112 -3.79 17.80 -7.26
N PRO A 113 -3.45 18.40 -8.42
CA PRO A 113 -3.36 19.85 -8.55
C PRO A 113 -4.72 20.53 -8.76
N GLU A 114 -5.79 19.78 -9.03
CA GLU A 114 -7.10 20.35 -9.37
C GLU A 114 -8.23 19.45 -8.87
N VAL A 115 -8.38 19.39 -7.55
CA VAL A 115 -9.53 18.77 -6.91
C VAL A 115 -10.76 19.63 -7.18
N SER A 116 -11.84 19.02 -7.68
CA SER A 116 -13.09 19.73 -7.97
C SER A 116 -13.60 20.52 -6.75
N ALA A 117 -14.01 21.77 -6.96
CA ALA A 117 -14.56 22.62 -5.91
C ALA A 117 -15.78 21.99 -5.20
N ASN A 118 -16.51 21.10 -5.86
CA ASN A 118 -17.69 20.43 -5.30
C ASN A 118 -17.37 19.44 -4.16
N ILE A 119 -16.11 18.97 -4.08
CA ILE A 119 -15.64 18.02 -3.07
C ILE A 119 -14.59 18.63 -2.13
N ALA A 120 -14.11 19.84 -2.41
CA ALA A 120 -13.12 20.55 -1.60
C ALA A 120 -13.57 20.84 -0.15
N GLY A 121 -14.89 20.83 0.12
CA GLY A 121 -15.42 20.97 1.48
C GLY A 121 -15.68 19.65 2.21
N ARG A 122 -15.25 18.51 1.65
CA ARG A 122 -15.57 17.16 2.14
C ARG A 122 -14.30 16.39 2.46
N HIS A 123 -14.42 15.36 3.28
CA HIS A 123 -13.36 14.36 3.40
C HIS A 123 -13.51 13.34 2.27
N TRP A 124 -12.40 12.83 1.76
CA TRP A 124 -12.37 11.71 0.82
C TRP A 124 -11.14 10.84 1.02
N VAL A 125 -11.08 9.72 0.29
CA VAL A 125 -10.00 8.74 0.41
C VAL A 125 -9.37 8.48 -0.95
N VAL A 126 -8.05 8.59 -1.00
CA VAL A 126 -7.19 8.04 -2.06
C VAL A 126 -6.69 6.69 -1.57
N ASN A 127 -6.97 5.63 -2.30
CA ASN A 127 -6.55 4.27 -1.98
C ASN A 127 -5.41 3.87 -2.90
N PHE A 128 -4.44 3.19 -2.31
CA PHE A 128 -3.36 2.49 -2.97
C PHE A 128 -3.58 0.99 -2.73
N GLY A 129 -3.61 0.19 -3.78
CA GLY A 129 -3.76 -1.25 -3.69
C GLY A 129 -2.57 -1.94 -4.36
N PHE A 130 -2.00 -2.92 -3.69
CA PHE A 130 -0.87 -3.69 -4.19
C PHE A 130 -1.14 -5.18 -4.03
N ASP A 131 -1.11 -5.89 -5.15
CA ASP A 131 -1.09 -7.35 -5.18
C ASP A 131 0.37 -7.78 -5.37
N TYR A 132 0.92 -8.64 -4.51
CA TYR A 132 2.28 -9.16 -4.67
C TYR A 132 2.25 -10.64 -5.07
N CYS A 133 3.28 -11.05 -5.77
CA CYS A 133 3.63 -12.44 -5.96
C CYS A 133 5.03 -12.66 -5.44
N ILE A 134 5.17 -13.62 -4.52
CA ILE A 134 6.43 -14.04 -3.95
C ILE A 134 6.48 -15.57 -4.07
N SER A 135 7.36 -16.08 -4.93
CA SER A 135 7.43 -17.51 -5.24
C SER A 135 8.85 -17.94 -5.61
N ASP A 136 9.18 -19.21 -5.40
CA ASP A 136 10.37 -19.86 -5.94
C ASP A 136 10.22 -20.27 -7.42
N VAL A 137 9.01 -20.17 -7.98
CA VAL A 137 8.68 -20.52 -9.37
C VAL A 137 8.19 -19.30 -10.15
N GLU A 138 8.91 -18.93 -11.21
CA GLU A 138 8.59 -17.74 -12.03
C GLU A 138 7.18 -17.78 -12.63
N ALA A 139 6.73 -18.98 -13.04
CA ALA A 139 5.44 -19.20 -13.69
C ALA A 139 4.25 -18.89 -12.78
N ASP A 140 4.46 -18.82 -11.46
CA ASP A 140 3.44 -18.42 -10.48
C ASP A 140 3.23 -16.91 -10.47
N CYS A 141 4.17 -16.14 -11.01
CA CYS A 141 4.14 -14.68 -11.03
C CYS A 141 4.01 -14.11 -12.46
N ASP A 142 3.63 -14.89 -13.46
CA ASP A 142 3.65 -14.43 -14.87
C ASP A 142 2.48 -13.49 -15.26
N SER A 143 1.46 -13.37 -14.42
CA SER A 143 0.26 -12.58 -14.68
C SER A 143 -0.39 -12.07 -13.39
N LYS A 144 -1.28 -11.06 -13.53
CA LYS A 144 -1.98 -10.43 -12.40
C LYS A 144 -2.82 -11.45 -11.62
N ASP A 145 -3.61 -12.24 -12.33
CA ASP A 145 -4.48 -13.22 -11.69
C ASP A 145 -3.67 -14.26 -10.91
N LYS A 146 -2.51 -14.68 -11.44
CA LYS A 146 -1.62 -15.59 -10.72
C LYS A 146 -0.93 -14.93 -9.53
N ALA A 147 -0.57 -13.65 -9.60
CA ALA A 147 -0.07 -12.93 -8.44
C ALA A 147 -1.12 -12.85 -7.32
N ILE A 148 -2.37 -12.53 -7.66
CA ILE A 148 -3.48 -12.53 -6.69
C ILE A 148 -3.68 -13.93 -6.09
N MET A 149 -3.62 -14.99 -6.91
CA MET A 149 -3.73 -16.37 -6.44
C MET A 149 -2.53 -16.80 -5.58
N ASN A 150 -1.31 -16.39 -5.93
CA ASN A 150 -0.09 -16.69 -5.17
C ASN A 150 -0.09 -16.01 -3.80
N GLY A 151 -0.52 -14.75 -3.75
CA GLY A 151 -0.78 -14.06 -2.50
C GLY A 151 -1.97 -14.65 -1.74
N ASP A 152 -2.81 -15.48 -2.37
CA ASP A 152 -4.08 -15.98 -1.82
C ASP A 152 -4.95 -14.84 -1.24
N GLY A 153 -4.97 -13.70 -1.94
CA GLY A 153 -5.63 -12.48 -1.48
C GLY A 153 -4.85 -11.64 -0.47
N SER A 154 -3.55 -11.92 -0.26
CA SER A 154 -2.59 -11.10 0.50
C SER A 154 -2.23 -9.82 -0.27
N ASN A 155 -3.22 -8.94 -0.35
CA ASN A 155 -3.13 -7.63 -0.99
C ASN A 155 -2.88 -6.57 0.09
N PHE A 156 -1.98 -5.63 -0.19
CA PHE A 156 -1.76 -4.47 0.67
C PHE A 156 -2.63 -3.32 0.17
N GLU A 157 -3.57 -2.88 1.02
CA GLU A 157 -4.39 -1.70 0.75
C GLU A 157 -4.05 -0.59 1.74
N PHE A 158 -3.74 0.58 1.20
CA PHE A 158 -3.42 1.76 1.99
C PHE A 158 -4.29 2.95 1.59
N GLY A 159 -5.14 3.38 2.53
CA GLY A 159 -5.97 4.56 2.37
C GLY A 159 -5.29 5.81 2.90
N VAL A 160 -5.39 6.91 2.14
CA VAL A 160 -5.03 8.25 2.56
C VAL A 160 -6.30 9.08 2.70
N VAL A 161 -6.58 9.54 3.91
CA VAL A 161 -7.67 10.47 4.21
C VAL A 161 -7.23 11.88 3.85
N VAL A 162 -7.90 12.46 2.86
CA VAL A 162 -7.71 13.86 2.51
C VAL A 162 -8.78 14.69 3.20
N ARG A 163 -8.33 15.72 3.89
CA ARG A 163 -9.17 16.62 4.69
C ARG A 163 -9.25 17.99 4.02
N PRO A 164 -10.40 18.68 4.11
CA PRO A 164 -10.52 20.06 3.69
C PRO A 164 -9.64 21.01 4.51
#